data_AF-A0A7S3RTM2-F1
#
_entry.id   AF-A0A7S3RTM2-F1
#
_cell.length_a   1.000
_cell.length_b   1.000
_cell.length_c   1.000
_cell.angle_alpha   90.00
_cell.angle_beta   90.00
_cell.angle_gamma   90.00
#
_symmetry.space_group_name_H-M   'P 1'
#
loop_
_entity.id
_entity.type
_entity.pdbx_description
1 polymer ?
#
loop_
_entity_poly.entity_id
_entity_poly.type
_entity_poly.pdbx_seq_one_letter_code
_entity_poly.pdbx_strand_id
1 'polypeptide(L)'
;MEVIQATTPSASSRRAQKRAALLCVMFLSAVGMVGSLRWRRKPSGLQDAGPPIPRAVELTGARKRSWGELLGELNGIYTRVAGKLCNGKAVYRNSAGDYDYVLFQASGTSQWWVSNGEHAASCEGSGFIVTEGLVCDARPDCAGRWMESEGCAWGETWCDAHGLAVREAQCAKVCGEHRTPIANATTCECSCRDGFSGPRCEVSELSPAYSISGAAKRSWGDLNGIYTRVAGKLCNGKPVYQTSAGDYFLFQPTDSTHWMVSDGEDVASCKASGWINTPSNVCGASPEACDGRWQENTGCDSDWCDAPG
;
A
#
# COMPACT_ATOMS: atom_id res chain seq x y z
N MET A 1 -21.51 -8.52 36.34
CA MET A 1 -21.19 -7.48 35.34
C MET A 1 -21.63 -6.16 35.93
N GLU A 2 -20.65 -5.39 36.41
CA GLU A 2 -20.86 -4.07 37.04
C GLU A 2 -20.95 -3.01 35.96
N VAL A 3 -22.04 -2.23 35.97
CA VAL A 3 -22.24 -1.10 35.05
C VAL A 3 -21.80 0.17 35.77
N ILE A 4 -20.69 0.76 35.33
CA ILE A 4 -20.22 2.06 35.83
C ILE A 4 -20.92 3.16 35.02
N GLN A 5 -21.82 3.91 35.63
CA GLN A 5 -22.40 5.12 35.05
C GLN A 5 -21.52 6.33 35.33
N ALA A 6 -21.08 7.03 34.28
CA ALA A 6 -20.38 8.29 34.37
C ALA A 6 -21.36 9.42 34.72
N THR A 7 -21.13 10.10 35.85
CA THR A 7 -21.89 11.27 36.28
C THR A 7 -21.30 12.55 35.69
N THR A 8 -22.14 13.38 35.09
CA THR A 8 -21.80 14.71 34.58
C THR A 8 -21.60 15.71 35.73
N PRO A 9 -20.60 16.61 35.67
CA PRO A 9 -20.34 17.54 36.76
C PRO A 9 -21.36 18.70 36.78
N SER A 10 -21.86 18.97 37.99
CA SER A 10 -22.80 20.04 38.33
C SER A 10 -22.28 21.45 38.01
N ALA A 11 -23.21 22.33 37.60
CA ALA A 11 -22.98 23.73 37.25
C ALA A 11 -22.41 24.60 38.39
N SER A 12 -22.38 24.12 39.63
CA SER A 12 -21.80 24.86 40.76
C SER A 12 -20.26 24.91 40.76
N SER A 13 -19.59 23.95 40.08
CA SER A 13 -18.12 23.87 40.01
C SER A 13 -17.49 24.97 39.14
N ARG A 14 -18.19 25.46 38.10
CA ARG A 14 -17.65 26.47 37.16
C ARG A 14 -17.58 27.90 37.75
N ARG A 15 -18.28 28.17 38.86
CA ARG A 15 -18.23 29.50 39.53
C ARG A 15 -17.04 29.66 40.48
N ALA A 16 -16.46 28.56 40.97
CA ALA A 16 -15.29 28.61 41.86
C ALA A 16 -13.99 28.96 41.08
N GLN A 17 -13.82 28.46 39.87
CA GLN A 17 -12.61 28.75 39.05
C GLN A 17 -12.54 30.20 38.54
N LYS A 18 -13.67 30.90 38.38
CA LYS A 18 -13.66 32.31 37.94
C LYS A 18 -13.29 33.31 39.04
N ARG A 19 -13.31 32.91 40.32
CA ARG A 19 -12.95 33.80 41.44
C ARG A 19 -11.46 33.76 41.80
N ALA A 20 -10.73 32.72 41.42
CA ALA A 20 -9.28 32.66 41.63
C ALA A 20 -8.48 33.54 40.65
N ALA A 21 -9.00 33.80 39.45
CA ALA A 21 -8.32 34.63 38.45
C ALA A 21 -8.44 36.14 38.70
N LEU A 22 -9.46 36.60 39.44
CA LEU A 22 -9.67 38.03 39.70
C LEU A 22 -8.86 38.56 40.89
N LEU A 23 -8.40 37.69 41.80
CA LEU A 23 -7.57 38.10 42.94
C LEU A 23 -6.07 38.24 42.60
N CYS A 24 -5.61 37.67 41.49
CA CYS A 24 -4.21 37.79 41.07
C CYS A 24 -3.90 39.14 40.38
N VAL A 25 -4.93 39.87 39.91
CA VAL A 25 -4.76 41.14 39.19
C VAL A 25 -4.78 42.36 40.11
N MET A 26 -5.27 42.23 41.36
CA MET A 26 -5.39 43.38 42.28
C MET A 26 -4.25 43.55 43.29
N PHE A 27 -3.21 42.70 43.27
CA PHE A 27 -2.08 42.80 44.19
C PHE A 27 -0.83 43.49 43.62
N LEU A 28 -0.88 44.03 42.40
CA LEU A 28 0.29 44.67 41.73
C LEU A 28 0.26 46.20 41.70
N SER A 29 -0.69 46.85 42.38
CA SER A 29 -0.85 48.32 42.30
C SER A 29 -0.12 49.13 43.37
N ALA A 30 0.86 48.57 44.09
CA ALA A 30 1.50 49.24 45.22
C ALA A 30 3.04 49.23 45.17
N VAL A 31 3.66 49.61 44.05
CA VAL A 31 5.00 50.20 44.07
C VAL A 31 5.08 51.27 42.98
N GLY A 32 5.25 52.52 43.40
CA GLY A 32 5.46 53.64 42.49
C GLY A 32 6.80 53.54 41.77
N MET A 33 6.74 53.42 40.44
CA MET A 33 7.82 53.84 39.56
C MET A 33 7.22 54.59 38.38
N VAL A 34 7.46 55.89 38.37
CA VAL A 34 7.14 56.78 37.24
C VAL A 34 8.15 56.49 36.13
N GLY A 35 7.77 55.63 35.21
CA GLY A 35 8.45 55.43 33.93
C GLY A 35 7.47 55.73 32.81
N SER A 36 7.68 56.82 32.07
CA SER A 36 6.87 57.17 30.90
C SER A 36 7.12 56.17 29.76
N LEU A 37 6.38 55.06 29.77
CA LEU A 37 6.32 54.10 28.67
C LEU A 37 5.41 54.66 27.57
N ARG A 38 6.02 55.33 26.58
CA ARG A 38 5.36 55.53 25.28
C ARG A 38 5.18 54.18 24.60
N TRP A 39 3.99 53.61 24.71
CA TRP A 39 3.54 52.52 23.84
C TRP A 39 3.45 53.05 22.40
N ARG A 40 4.51 52.83 21.60
CA ARG A 40 4.35 52.88 20.14
C ARG A 40 3.43 51.71 19.77
N ARG A 41 2.22 52.02 19.29
CA ARG A 41 1.43 51.03 18.53
C ARG A 41 2.32 50.55 17.38
N LYS A 42 2.59 49.25 17.32
CA LYS A 42 3.05 48.60 16.09
C LYS A 42 2.02 48.96 15.01
N PRO A 43 2.41 49.54 13.87
CA PRO A 43 1.46 49.78 12.79
C PRO A 43 0.82 48.45 12.41
N SER A 44 -0.51 48.42 12.36
CA SER A 44 -1.35 47.29 11.96
C SER A 44 -1.23 46.96 10.46
N GLY A 45 -0.04 47.16 9.88
CA GLY A 45 0.19 47.21 8.44
C GLY A 45 1.30 46.27 8.03
N LEU A 46 0.99 44.98 8.03
CA LEU A 46 1.43 43.93 7.09
C LEU A 46 0.96 42.62 7.74
N GLN A 47 -0.32 42.28 7.55
CA GLN A 47 -0.64 40.84 7.56
C GLN A 47 0.11 40.30 6.34
N ASP A 48 0.98 39.31 6.56
CA ASP A 48 1.64 38.60 5.47
C ASP A 48 0.55 38.25 4.46
N ALA A 49 0.63 38.87 3.28
CA ALA A 49 -0.27 38.57 2.20
C ALA A 49 -0.06 37.09 1.90
N GLY A 50 -0.98 36.26 2.37
CA GLY A 50 -0.94 34.83 2.13
C GLY A 50 -0.70 34.58 0.64
N PRO A 51 -0.09 33.45 0.30
CA PRO A 51 0.30 33.18 -1.07
C PRO A 51 -0.92 33.34 -1.99
N PRO A 52 -0.76 33.95 -3.18
CA PRO A 52 -1.88 34.31 -4.03
C PRO A 52 -2.74 33.08 -4.33
N ILE A 53 -4.06 33.23 -4.21
CA ILE A 53 -5.03 32.18 -4.53
C ILE A 53 -4.95 31.94 -6.05
N PRO A 54 -4.75 30.70 -6.52
CA PRO A 54 -4.62 30.43 -7.95
C PRO A 54 -5.90 30.80 -8.69
N ARG A 55 -5.75 31.31 -9.92
CA ARG A 55 -6.87 31.70 -10.79
C ARG A 55 -7.56 30.49 -11.43
N ALA A 56 -6.82 29.40 -11.62
CA ALA A 56 -7.32 28.14 -12.15
C ALA A 56 -6.56 26.97 -11.52
N VAL A 57 -7.20 25.80 -11.53
CA VAL A 57 -6.62 24.52 -11.11
C VAL A 57 -6.92 23.49 -12.18
N GLU A 58 -5.91 22.73 -12.59
CA GLU A 58 -6.09 21.61 -13.51
C GLU A 58 -6.35 20.33 -12.71
N LEU A 59 -7.39 19.60 -13.09
CA LEU A 59 -7.73 18.31 -12.52
C LEU A 59 -7.49 17.22 -13.58
N THR A 60 -6.71 16.20 -13.21
CA THR A 60 -6.38 15.07 -14.10
C THR A 60 -6.62 13.74 -13.39
N GLY A 61 -7.06 12.72 -14.15
CA GLY A 61 -7.33 11.38 -13.63
C GLY A 61 -8.68 11.22 -12.91
N ALA A 62 -9.50 12.26 -12.86
CA ALA A 62 -10.78 12.27 -12.17
C ALA A 62 -11.91 11.77 -13.09
N ARG A 63 -12.60 10.69 -12.70
CA ARG A 63 -13.68 10.08 -13.47
C ARG A 63 -14.96 10.01 -12.66
N LYS A 64 -16.10 10.20 -13.32
CA LYS A 64 -17.40 9.97 -12.72
C LYS A 64 -17.91 8.61 -13.17
N ARG A 65 -18.14 7.72 -12.21
CA ARG A 65 -18.79 6.43 -12.44
C ARG A 65 -20.12 6.38 -11.72
N SER A 66 -21.04 5.58 -12.27
CA SER A 66 -22.21 5.13 -11.54
C SER A 66 -22.47 3.69 -11.94
N TRP A 67 -22.67 2.82 -10.96
CA TRP A 67 -22.86 1.38 -11.18
C TRP A 67 -21.76 0.71 -12.03
N GLY A 68 -20.52 1.21 -11.93
CA GLY A 68 -19.37 0.71 -12.69
C GLY A 68 -19.23 1.29 -14.11
N GLU A 69 -20.28 1.92 -14.64
CA GLU A 69 -20.25 2.59 -15.94
C GLU A 69 -19.61 3.97 -15.84
N LEU A 70 -18.80 4.32 -16.83
CA LEU A 70 -18.19 5.64 -16.94
C LEU A 70 -19.25 6.64 -17.44
N LEU A 71 -19.73 7.52 -16.56
CA LEU A 71 -20.70 8.56 -16.90
C LEU A 71 -20.05 9.81 -17.50
N GLY A 72 -18.76 10.02 -17.24
CA GLY A 72 -18.03 11.15 -17.81
C GLY A 72 -16.67 11.37 -17.17
N GLU A 73 -15.86 12.21 -17.81
CA GLU A 73 -14.61 12.68 -17.24
C GLU A 73 -14.84 13.97 -16.46
N LEU A 74 -14.24 14.05 -15.27
CA LEU A 74 -14.23 15.27 -14.46
C LEU A 74 -12.93 16.08 -14.68
N ASN A 75 -12.08 15.61 -15.60
CA ASN A 75 -10.83 16.23 -15.98
C ASN A 75 -11.03 17.63 -16.58
N GLY A 76 -10.02 18.47 -16.46
CA GLY A 76 -9.95 19.76 -17.12
C GLY A 76 -9.56 20.90 -16.20
N ILE A 77 -9.67 22.12 -16.73
CA ILE A 77 -9.29 23.34 -16.04
C ILE A 77 -10.50 23.89 -15.29
N TYR A 78 -10.38 23.99 -13.98
CA TYR A 78 -11.33 24.60 -13.08
C TYR A 78 -10.92 26.05 -12.82
N THR A 79 -11.71 26.99 -13.32
CA THR A 79 -11.43 28.44 -13.18
C THR A 79 -12.14 28.99 -11.95
N ARG A 80 -11.45 29.84 -11.18
CA ARG A 80 -11.99 30.46 -9.98
C ARG A 80 -13.23 31.29 -10.30
N VAL A 81 -14.31 31.05 -9.55
CA VAL A 81 -15.54 31.83 -9.64
C VAL A 81 -15.40 33.09 -8.78
N ALA A 82 -15.50 34.26 -9.40
CA ALA A 82 -15.34 35.54 -8.71
C ALA A 82 -16.41 35.71 -7.61
N GLY A 83 -15.98 36.13 -6.41
CA GLY A 83 -16.86 36.41 -5.27
C GLY A 83 -17.49 35.19 -4.60
N LYS A 84 -17.34 33.97 -5.14
CA LYS A 84 -17.87 32.76 -4.51
C LYS A 84 -16.84 32.10 -3.60
N LEU A 85 -17.25 31.84 -2.36
CA LEU A 85 -16.47 31.13 -1.36
C LEU A 85 -17.30 30.03 -0.71
N CYS A 86 -16.67 28.89 -0.44
CA CYS A 86 -17.18 27.84 0.45
C CYS A 86 -16.20 27.63 1.59
N ASN A 87 -16.68 27.66 2.83
CA ASN A 87 -15.84 27.59 4.04
C ASN A 87 -14.66 28.59 4.02
N GLY A 88 -14.88 29.79 3.47
CA GLY A 88 -13.84 30.82 3.30
C GLY A 88 -12.79 30.52 2.21
N LYS A 89 -12.95 29.45 1.42
CA LYS A 89 -12.07 29.07 0.30
C LYS A 89 -12.74 29.34 -1.04
N ALA A 90 -11.93 29.57 -2.06
CA ALA A 90 -12.42 29.83 -3.42
C ALA A 90 -13.16 28.62 -3.99
N VAL A 91 -14.24 28.88 -4.74
CA VAL A 91 -14.92 27.89 -5.57
C VAL A 91 -14.37 27.99 -6.99
N TYR A 92 -14.17 26.85 -7.64
CA TYR A 92 -13.72 26.77 -9.02
C TYR A 92 -14.75 26.03 -9.88
N ARG A 93 -14.91 26.42 -11.14
CA ARG A 93 -15.87 25.84 -12.10
C ARG A 93 -15.13 25.28 -13.31
N ASN A 94 -15.46 24.05 -13.70
CA ASN A 94 -14.87 23.42 -14.89
C ASN A 94 -15.28 24.22 -16.15
N SER A 95 -14.31 24.59 -16.98
CA SER A 95 -14.56 25.39 -18.20
C SER A 95 -14.77 24.57 -19.48
N ALA A 96 -14.59 23.25 -19.41
CA ALA A 96 -14.49 22.38 -20.60
C ALA A 96 -15.66 21.40 -20.77
N GLY A 97 -16.54 21.25 -19.79
CA GLY A 97 -17.63 20.27 -19.82
C GLY A 97 -19.03 20.85 -20.11
N ASP A 98 -19.90 20.01 -20.65
CA ASP A 98 -21.35 20.30 -20.81
C ASP A 98 -22.10 20.40 -19.45
N TYR A 99 -21.43 20.01 -18.37
CA TYR A 99 -21.98 19.97 -17.02
C TYR A 99 -21.33 21.05 -16.13
N ASP A 100 -22.12 21.68 -15.27
CA ASP A 100 -21.65 22.68 -14.29
C ASP A 100 -20.97 22.00 -13.10
N TYR A 101 -19.82 21.38 -13.34
CA TYR A 101 -19.00 20.80 -12.28
C TYR A 101 -18.19 21.88 -11.54
N VAL A 102 -18.21 21.79 -10.22
CA VAL A 102 -17.58 22.75 -9.31
C VAL A 102 -16.67 22.03 -8.33
N LEU A 103 -15.51 22.64 -8.09
CA LEU A 103 -14.51 22.23 -7.11
C LEU A 103 -14.54 23.19 -5.91
N PHE A 104 -14.83 22.67 -4.71
CA PHE A 104 -14.99 23.46 -3.49
C PHE A 104 -14.59 22.68 -2.23
N GLN A 105 -14.36 23.37 -1.12
CA GLN A 105 -14.16 22.74 0.18
C GLN A 105 -15.50 22.63 0.92
N ALA A 106 -15.94 21.42 1.24
CA ALA A 106 -17.23 21.19 1.90
C ALA A 106 -17.20 21.63 3.38
N SER A 107 -18.33 22.13 3.86
CA SER A 107 -18.50 22.65 5.22
C SER A 107 -18.21 21.58 6.27
N GLY A 108 -17.46 21.93 7.31
CA GLY A 108 -17.09 21.00 8.38
C GLY A 108 -15.99 20.01 8.01
N THR A 109 -15.43 20.09 6.81
CA THR A 109 -14.33 19.24 6.35
C THR A 109 -13.14 20.08 5.89
N SER A 110 -11.95 19.48 5.86
CA SER A 110 -10.77 20.05 5.19
C SER A 110 -10.61 19.55 3.74
N GLN A 111 -11.54 18.73 3.27
CA GLN A 111 -11.44 18.03 1.99
C GLN A 111 -12.01 18.86 0.84
N TRP A 112 -11.41 18.72 -0.34
CA TRP A 112 -11.94 19.29 -1.57
C TRP A 112 -12.84 18.29 -2.28
N TRP A 113 -13.93 18.79 -2.85
CA TRP A 113 -15.00 18.03 -3.47
C TRP A 113 -15.26 18.51 -4.90
N VAL A 114 -15.50 17.57 -5.81
CA VAL A 114 -16.05 17.86 -7.14
C VAL A 114 -17.51 17.44 -7.17
N SER A 115 -18.41 18.39 -7.43
CA SER A 115 -19.87 18.15 -7.47
C SER A 115 -20.56 18.99 -8.53
N ASN A 116 -21.89 18.90 -8.59
CA ASN A 116 -22.72 19.81 -9.39
C ASN A 116 -22.77 21.21 -8.76
N GLY A 117 -23.00 22.23 -9.59
CA GLY A 117 -23.06 23.64 -9.20
C GLY A 117 -24.03 23.96 -8.04
N GLU A 118 -25.11 23.17 -7.89
CA GLU A 118 -26.09 23.32 -6.82
C GLU A 118 -25.50 23.06 -5.43
N HIS A 119 -24.64 22.05 -5.28
CA HIS A 119 -24.03 21.68 -4.00
C HIS A 119 -22.97 22.70 -3.53
N ALA A 120 -22.33 23.41 -4.46
CA ALA A 120 -21.45 24.52 -4.09
C ALA A 120 -22.22 25.75 -3.59
N ALA A 121 -23.54 25.83 -3.78
CA ALA A 121 -24.33 26.91 -3.20
C ALA A 121 -24.57 26.69 -1.69
N SER A 122 -24.74 25.44 -1.26
CA SER A 122 -24.90 25.05 0.14
C SER A 122 -23.56 24.70 0.82
N CYS A 123 -22.50 24.49 0.03
CA CYS A 123 -21.22 23.96 0.49
C CYS A 123 -21.37 22.63 1.23
N GLU A 124 -22.36 21.83 0.85
CA GLU A 124 -22.62 20.50 1.43
C GLU A 124 -21.63 19.47 0.90
N GLY A 125 -21.22 18.53 1.77
CA GLY A 125 -20.31 17.43 1.45
C GLY A 125 -20.99 16.32 0.65
N SER A 126 -21.51 16.66 -0.52
CA SER A 126 -22.08 15.70 -1.48
C SER A 126 -21.46 15.96 -2.85
N GLY A 127 -20.68 15.00 -3.34
CA GLY A 127 -19.98 15.12 -4.61
C GLY A 127 -19.51 13.76 -5.12
N PHE A 128 -19.06 13.75 -6.36
CA PHE A 128 -18.63 12.54 -7.05
C PHE A 128 -17.24 12.09 -6.59
N ILE A 129 -16.40 13.06 -6.22
CA ILE A 129 -15.01 12.82 -5.84
C ILE A 129 -14.62 13.72 -4.66
N VAL A 130 -13.85 13.18 -3.72
CA VAL A 130 -13.24 13.89 -2.58
C VAL A 130 -11.73 13.62 -2.50
N THR A 131 -10.93 14.55 -1.97
CA THR A 131 -9.50 14.31 -1.71
C THR A 131 -9.26 13.34 -0.53
N GLU A 132 -8.34 12.39 -0.70
CA GLU A 132 -7.87 11.49 0.37
C GLU A 132 -6.97 12.23 1.37
N GLY A 133 -7.32 12.19 2.66
CA GLY A 133 -6.49 12.69 3.75
C GLY A 133 -6.80 14.12 4.24
N LEU A 134 -6.32 14.41 5.45
CA LEU A 134 -6.42 15.71 6.10
C LEU A 134 -5.33 16.66 5.58
N VAL A 135 -5.73 17.91 5.38
CA VAL A 135 -4.87 19.11 5.19
C VAL A 135 -4.51 19.44 3.73
N CYS A 136 -5.53 19.83 2.95
CA CYS A 136 -5.36 20.75 1.82
C CYS A 136 -5.98 22.11 2.16
N ASP A 137 -5.63 22.63 3.33
CA ASP A 137 -6.32 23.77 3.94
C ASP A 137 -6.26 25.05 3.10
N ALA A 138 -5.29 25.21 2.20
CA ALA A 138 -5.11 26.48 1.49
C ALA A 138 -5.40 26.42 -0.01
N ARG A 139 -5.21 25.27 -0.67
CA ARG A 139 -5.22 25.21 -2.13
C ARG A 139 -5.71 23.86 -2.68
N PRO A 140 -6.37 23.85 -3.85
CA PRO A 140 -6.78 22.63 -4.53
C PRO A 140 -5.67 22.02 -5.40
N ASP A 141 -4.50 22.66 -5.48
CA ASP A 141 -3.32 22.21 -6.25
C ASP A 141 -2.50 21.14 -5.53
N CYS A 142 -2.99 20.64 -4.38
CA CYS A 142 -2.48 19.40 -3.82
C CYS A 142 -2.58 18.32 -4.91
N ALA A 143 -1.44 17.80 -5.36
CA ALA A 143 -1.34 16.56 -6.11
C ALA A 143 -1.73 15.37 -5.21
N GLY A 144 -2.98 15.40 -4.71
CA GLY A 144 -3.57 14.44 -3.81
C GLY A 144 -4.33 13.36 -4.57
N ARG A 145 -4.48 12.21 -3.94
CA ARG A 145 -5.30 11.12 -4.47
C ARG A 145 -6.77 11.51 -4.35
N TRP A 146 -7.50 11.32 -5.44
CA TRP A 146 -8.92 11.57 -5.54
C TRP A 146 -9.67 10.26 -5.25
N MET A 147 -10.70 10.33 -4.40
CA MET A 147 -11.56 9.20 -4.04
C MET A 147 -12.95 9.39 -4.63
N GLU A 148 -13.48 8.40 -5.32
CA GLU A 148 -14.81 8.34 -5.92
C GLU A 148 -15.86 7.83 -4.91
N SER A 149 -17.07 8.40 -4.96
CA SER A 149 -18.19 8.05 -4.06
C SER A 149 -18.95 6.78 -4.46
N GLU A 150 -18.95 6.41 -5.74
CA GLU A 150 -19.82 5.37 -6.29
C GLU A 150 -19.01 4.35 -7.12
N GLY A 151 -18.89 3.13 -6.60
CA GLY A 151 -18.18 2.03 -7.29
C GLY A 151 -17.78 0.86 -6.40
N CYS A 152 -17.84 1.03 -5.08
CA CYS A 152 -17.55 -0.03 -4.12
C CYS A 152 -18.85 -0.61 -3.56
N ALA A 153 -18.95 -1.94 -3.54
CA ALA A 153 -20.14 -2.70 -3.17
C ALA A 153 -20.77 -2.17 -1.86
N TRP A 154 -22.03 -1.69 -1.96
CA TRP A 154 -22.99 -1.47 -0.87
C TRP A 154 -22.44 -0.82 0.41
N GLY A 155 -22.29 0.51 0.42
CA GLY A 155 -22.04 1.29 1.64
C GLY A 155 -21.39 2.65 1.37
N GLU A 156 -21.46 3.56 2.33
CA GLU A 156 -20.89 4.94 2.33
C GLU A 156 -19.34 4.98 2.31
N THR A 157 -18.70 4.09 1.57
CA THR A 157 -17.24 3.94 1.54
C THR A 157 -16.66 4.49 0.24
N TRP A 158 -15.88 5.56 0.39
CA TRP A 158 -15.08 6.19 -0.66
C TRP A 158 -13.94 5.28 -1.13
N CYS A 159 -13.69 5.21 -2.44
CA CYS A 159 -12.64 4.37 -3.03
C CYS A 159 -11.72 5.20 -3.93
N ASP A 160 -10.45 4.86 -4.09
CA ASP A 160 -9.54 5.62 -4.96
C ASP A 160 -10.01 5.62 -6.43
N ALA A 161 -9.83 6.73 -7.15
CA ALA A 161 -10.31 6.94 -8.54
C ALA A 161 -9.76 5.95 -9.59
N HIS A 162 -8.84 5.08 -9.18
CA HIS A 162 -8.25 4.06 -10.02
C HIS A 162 -8.71 2.63 -9.67
N GLY A 163 -9.35 2.40 -8.52
CA GLY A 163 -9.68 1.05 -8.03
C GLY A 163 -8.48 0.10 -7.92
N LEU A 164 -7.23 0.60 -8.04
CA LEU A 164 -6.03 -0.19 -8.33
C LEU A 164 -4.79 0.26 -7.52
N ALA A 165 -4.68 1.52 -7.06
CA ALA A 165 -3.43 2.03 -6.49
C ALA A 165 -3.35 1.90 -4.96
N VAL A 166 -4.48 1.86 -4.26
CA VAL A 166 -4.52 1.52 -2.82
C VAL A 166 -3.94 0.11 -2.60
N ARG A 167 -4.12 -0.80 -3.55
CA ARG A 167 -3.53 -2.14 -3.49
C ARG A 167 -2.03 -2.12 -3.68
N GLU A 168 -1.44 -1.35 -4.60
CA GLU A 168 0.01 -1.44 -4.85
C GLU A 168 0.84 -0.98 -3.63
N ALA A 169 0.43 0.09 -2.94
CA ALA A 169 1.06 0.55 -1.70
C ALA A 169 0.80 -0.41 -0.51
N GLN A 170 -0.36 -1.07 -0.47
CA GLN A 170 -0.65 -2.13 0.51
C GLN A 170 0.14 -3.41 0.19
N CYS A 171 0.25 -3.80 -1.07
CA CYS A 171 1.05 -4.91 -1.56
C CYS A 171 2.53 -4.66 -1.31
N ALA A 172 2.99 -3.40 -1.39
CA ALA A 172 4.31 -2.95 -0.97
C ALA A 172 4.52 -2.95 0.55
N LYS A 173 3.46 -3.09 1.38
CA LYS A 173 3.59 -3.48 2.79
C LYS A 173 3.56 -5.00 2.99
N VAL A 174 2.83 -5.75 2.16
CA VAL A 174 2.68 -7.23 2.24
C VAL A 174 3.97 -8.00 1.92
N CYS A 175 4.30 -8.21 0.65
CA CYS A 175 5.54 -8.73 0.02
C CYS A 175 7.05 -8.47 0.53
N GLY A 176 7.43 -7.98 1.74
CA GLY A 176 8.85 -7.74 2.21
C GLY A 176 9.79 -6.67 1.51
N GLU A 177 10.89 -6.15 2.09
CA GLU A 177 11.74 -5.09 1.45
C GLU A 177 12.46 -5.50 0.13
N HIS A 178 12.46 -6.79 -0.23
CA HIS A 178 13.28 -7.37 -1.31
C HIS A 178 12.48 -7.70 -2.58
N ARG A 179 11.57 -6.81 -3.03
CA ARG A 179 10.50 -7.15 -3.97
C ARG A 179 10.19 -6.14 -5.07
N THR A 180 9.41 -6.61 -6.04
CA THR A 180 8.53 -5.79 -6.90
C THR A 180 7.07 -6.30 -6.74
N PRO A 181 6.11 -5.46 -6.28
CA PRO A 181 4.71 -5.88 -6.13
C PRO A 181 4.06 -6.08 -7.51
N ILE A 182 3.29 -7.16 -7.66
CA ILE A 182 2.40 -7.40 -8.80
C ILE A 182 0.98 -7.38 -8.25
N ALA A 183 0.28 -6.25 -8.44
CA ALA A 183 -1.11 -6.12 -8.01
C ALA A 183 -2.05 -6.69 -9.09
N ASN A 184 -2.90 -7.66 -8.74
CA ASN A 184 -4.07 -8.01 -9.55
C ASN A 184 -5.36 -7.50 -8.86
N ALA A 185 -6.50 -7.57 -9.55
CA ALA A 185 -7.79 -7.06 -9.07
C ALA A 185 -8.27 -7.65 -7.73
N THR A 186 -7.76 -8.82 -7.32
CA THR A 186 -8.21 -9.59 -6.15
C THR A 186 -7.09 -9.99 -5.16
N THR A 187 -5.83 -10.09 -5.56
CA THR A 187 -4.69 -10.51 -4.71
C THR A 187 -3.42 -9.65 -4.91
N CYS A 188 -2.57 -9.62 -3.88
CA CYS A 188 -1.20 -9.11 -3.97
C CYS A 188 -0.25 -10.28 -4.25
N GLU A 189 0.33 -10.36 -5.45
CA GLU A 189 1.43 -11.27 -5.72
C GLU A 189 2.77 -10.54 -5.60
N CYS A 190 3.79 -11.27 -5.14
CA CYS A 190 5.09 -10.73 -4.82
C CYS A 190 6.12 -11.39 -5.72
N SER A 191 6.81 -10.59 -6.55
CA SER A 191 8.00 -11.09 -7.25
C SER A 191 9.23 -10.84 -6.38
N CYS A 192 9.89 -11.91 -5.96
CA CYS A 192 11.03 -11.86 -5.06
C CYS A 192 12.34 -11.64 -5.84
N ARG A 193 13.25 -10.85 -5.27
CA ARG A 193 14.63 -10.73 -5.76
C ARG A 193 15.36 -12.07 -5.59
N ASP A 194 16.36 -12.32 -6.44
CA ASP A 194 17.23 -13.50 -6.34
C ASP A 194 17.70 -13.75 -4.90
N GLY A 195 17.51 -15.00 -4.43
CA GLY A 195 17.88 -15.44 -3.08
C GLY A 195 16.78 -15.29 -2.03
N PHE A 196 15.63 -14.71 -2.37
CA PHE A 196 14.46 -14.62 -1.50
C PHE A 196 13.32 -15.48 -2.03
N SER A 197 12.54 -16.08 -1.12
CA SER A 197 11.37 -16.88 -1.49
C SER A 197 10.21 -16.73 -0.50
N GLY A 198 9.08 -17.35 -0.84
CA GLY A 198 7.86 -17.34 -0.03
C GLY A 198 6.82 -16.32 -0.50
N PRO A 199 5.59 -16.40 0.03
CA PRO A 199 4.47 -15.56 -0.39
C PRO A 199 4.69 -14.06 -0.12
N ARG A 200 5.68 -13.71 0.72
CA ARG A 200 6.07 -12.33 0.98
C ARG A 200 7.58 -12.09 0.89
N CYS A 201 8.32 -12.95 0.20
CA CYS A 201 9.77 -12.84 0.03
C CYS A 201 10.54 -12.72 1.37
N GLU A 202 9.96 -13.25 2.45
CA GLU A 202 10.43 -13.12 3.81
C GLU A 202 11.42 -14.22 4.21
N VAL A 203 11.50 -15.28 3.41
CA VAL A 203 12.53 -16.31 3.56
C VAL A 203 13.81 -15.75 2.95
N SER A 204 14.49 -14.95 3.77
CA SER A 204 15.82 -14.41 3.56
C SER A 204 16.82 -15.55 3.70
N GLU A 205 17.63 -15.76 2.66
CA GLU A 205 18.67 -16.78 2.56
C GLU A 205 18.15 -18.17 2.21
N LEU A 206 17.70 -18.33 0.96
CA LEU A 206 17.92 -19.61 0.29
C LEU A 206 19.42 -19.95 0.41
N SER A 207 19.73 -21.12 0.94
CA SER A 207 21.12 -21.53 1.15
C SER A 207 21.93 -21.45 -0.15
N PRO A 208 23.21 -21.05 -0.08
CA PRO A 208 24.06 -20.96 -1.27
C PRO A 208 24.38 -22.34 -1.86
N ALA A 209 24.22 -23.39 -1.05
CA ALA A 209 24.42 -24.77 -1.47
C ALA A 209 23.49 -25.70 -0.70
N TYR A 210 23.26 -26.88 -1.28
CA TYR A 210 22.46 -27.95 -0.72
C TYR A 210 23.22 -29.27 -0.85
N SER A 211 23.16 -30.11 0.18
CA SER A 211 23.83 -31.42 0.17
C SER A 211 22.80 -32.53 -0.03
N ILE A 212 22.96 -33.32 -1.07
CA ILE A 212 22.22 -34.58 -1.25
C ILE A 212 23.07 -35.72 -0.70
N SER A 213 22.45 -36.57 0.12
CA SER A 213 23.03 -37.80 0.64
C SER A 213 21.98 -38.91 0.62
N GLY A 214 22.40 -40.17 0.52
CA GLY A 214 21.50 -41.33 0.53
C GLY A 214 20.86 -41.64 -0.82
N ALA A 215 21.24 -40.96 -1.91
CA ALA A 215 20.88 -41.39 -3.25
C ALA A 215 21.72 -42.62 -3.62
N ALA A 216 21.08 -43.70 -4.09
CA ALA A 216 21.83 -44.89 -4.46
C ALA A 216 22.68 -44.61 -5.69
N LYS A 217 23.95 -45.00 -5.60
CA LYS A 217 24.86 -45.00 -6.75
C LYS A 217 24.41 -46.05 -7.75
N ARG A 218 23.73 -45.64 -8.82
CA ARG A 218 23.29 -46.54 -9.90
C ARG A 218 23.96 -46.17 -11.24
N SER A 219 23.45 -46.75 -12.33
CA SER A 219 23.94 -46.63 -13.71
C SER A 219 24.11 -45.18 -14.23
N TRP A 220 23.54 -44.21 -13.52
CA TRP A 220 23.48 -42.81 -13.91
C TRP A 220 24.58 -41.94 -13.29
N GLY A 221 25.45 -42.49 -12.44
CA GLY A 221 26.51 -41.76 -11.75
C GLY A 221 26.26 -41.57 -10.25
N ASP A 222 27.13 -40.80 -9.59
CA ASP A 222 26.96 -40.43 -8.19
C ASP A 222 26.17 -39.12 -8.11
N LEU A 223 24.91 -39.21 -7.67
CA LEU A 223 24.03 -38.05 -7.50
C LEU A 223 24.18 -37.39 -6.13
N ASN A 224 24.92 -38.01 -5.21
CA ASN A 224 25.24 -37.43 -3.91
C ASN A 224 26.25 -36.30 -4.05
N GLY A 225 26.23 -35.38 -3.09
CA GLY A 225 27.21 -34.31 -2.98
C GLY A 225 26.58 -32.94 -2.84
N ILE A 226 27.43 -31.93 -3.04
CA ILE A 226 27.08 -30.53 -2.83
C ILE A 226 26.62 -29.90 -4.15
N TYR A 227 25.41 -29.38 -4.15
CA TYR A 227 24.79 -28.64 -5.23
C TYR A 227 24.83 -27.15 -4.88
N THR A 228 25.54 -26.35 -5.68
CA THR A 228 25.67 -24.90 -5.46
C THR A 228 24.63 -24.15 -6.27
N ARG A 229 24.03 -23.11 -5.68
CA ARG A 229 22.98 -22.32 -6.33
C ARG A 229 23.50 -21.64 -7.60
N VAL A 230 22.75 -21.75 -8.68
CA VAL A 230 23.02 -21.08 -9.96
C VAL A 230 22.37 -19.68 -9.92
N ALA A 231 23.18 -18.63 -9.96
CA ALA A 231 22.69 -17.26 -9.88
C ALA A 231 21.74 -16.92 -11.05
N GLY A 232 20.62 -16.27 -10.74
CA GLY A 232 19.61 -15.83 -11.71
C GLY A 232 18.83 -16.94 -12.41
N LYS A 233 19.05 -18.22 -12.06
CA LYS A 233 18.35 -19.36 -12.66
C LYS A 233 17.24 -19.84 -11.73
N LEU A 234 16.01 -19.80 -12.25
CA LEU A 234 14.81 -20.24 -11.53
C LEU A 234 14.02 -21.26 -12.36
N CYS A 235 13.40 -22.23 -11.68
CA CYS A 235 12.35 -23.08 -12.20
C CYS A 235 11.17 -23.07 -11.23
N ASN A 236 9.94 -22.93 -11.75
CA ASN A 236 8.73 -22.76 -10.93
C ASN A 236 8.86 -21.65 -9.84
N GLY A 237 9.59 -20.57 -10.16
CA GLY A 237 9.90 -19.49 -9.22
C GLY A 237 10.79 -19.91 -8.04
N LYS A 238 11.49 -21.05 -8.14
CA LYS A 238 12.42 -21.59 -7.13
C LYS A 238 13.85 -21.65 -7.66
N PRO A 239 14.87 -21.55 -6.78
CA PRO A 239 16.27 -21.62 -7.18
C PRO A 239 16.63 -22.95 -7.83
N VAL A 240 17.56 -22.88 -8.78
CA VAL A 240 18.25 -24.05 -9.33
C VAL A 240 19.62 -24.19 -8.65
N TYR A 241 20.01 -25.41 -8.33
CA TYR A 241 21.34 -25.74 -7.82
C TYR A 241 22.04 -26.70 -8.78
N GLN A 242 23.36 -26.62 -8.91
CA GLN A 242 24.17 -27.44 -9.81
C GLN A 242 25.27 -28.15 -9.03
N THR A 243 25.56 -29.41 -9.37
CA THR A 243 26.67 -30.14 -8.71
C THR A 243 28.01 -29.47 -9.02
N SER A 244 28.99 -29.69 -8.15
CA SER A 244 30.38 -29.25 -8.41
C SER A 244 31.00 -29.80 -9.71
N ALA A 245 30.54 -30.97 -10.19
CA ALA A 245 30.98 -31.54 -11.46
C ALA A 245 30.30 -30.86 -12.67
N GLY A 246 29.15 -30.25 -12.45
CA GLY A 246 28.40 -29.49 -13.47
C GLY A 246 27.36 -30.31 -14.25
N ASP A 247 27.32 -31.63 -14.08
CA ASP A 247 26.51 -32.54 -14.90
C ASP A 247 25.04 -32.64 -14.47
N TYR A 248 24.74 -32.36 -13.19
CA TYR A 248 23.39 -32.50 -12.64
C TYR A 248 22.92 -31.25 -11.91
N PHE A 249 21.60 -31.11 -11.87
CA PHE A 249 20.93 -29.95 -11.31
C PHE A 249 19.77 -30.36 -10.43
N LEU A 250 19.62 -29.68 -9.30
CA LEU A 250 18.50 -29.80 -8.38
C LEU A 250 17.56 -28.61 -8.59
N PHE A 251 16.29 -28.88 -8.91
CA PHE A 251 15.28 -27.84 -9.15
C PHE A 251 13.86 -28.36 -8.87
N GLN A 252 12.88 -27.43 -8.83
CA GLN A 252 11.46 -27.77 -8.80
C GLN A 252 10.86 -27.57 -10.21
N PRO A 253 10.40 -28.63 -10.89
CA PRO A 253 9.79 -28.52 -12.21
C PRO A 253 8.53 -27.63 -12.21
N THR A 254 8.16 -27.13 -13.38
CA THR A 254 6.88 -26.42 -13.58
C THR A 254 5.71 -27.33 -13.22
N ASP A 255 4.68 -26.77 -12.57
CA ASP A 255 3.48 -27.49 -12.12
C ASP A 255 3.74 -28.67 -11.17
N SER A 256 4.93 -28.70 -10.55
CA SER A 256 5.32 -29.73 -9.60
C SER A 256 5.57 -29.16 -8.20
N THR A 257 5.31 -29.98 -7.18
CA THR A 257 5.63 -29.69 -5.78
C THR A 257 6.86 -30.45 -5.29
N HIS A 258 7.41 -31.38 -6.07
CA HIS A 258 8.61 -32.14 -5.71
C HIS A 258 9.87 -31.44 -6.22
N TRP A 259 10.95 -31.55 -5.46
CA TRP A 259 12.29 -31.24 -5.95
C TRP A 259 12.84 -32.47 -6.69
N MET A 260 13.66 -32.23 -7.70
CA MET A 260 14.17 -33.27 -8.58
C MET A 260 15.60 -32.99 -9.00
N VAL A 261 16.39 -34.05 -9.18
CA VAL A 261 17.69 -33.98 -9.84
C VAL A 261 17.56 -34.46 -11.29
N SER A 262 17.96 -33.59 -12.24
CA SER A 262 18.03 -33.92 -13.67
C SER A 262 19.26 -33.31 -14.37
N ASP A 263 19.39 -33.52 -15.68
CA ASP A 263 20.40 -32.90 -16.54
C ASP A 263 20.07 -31.42 -16.85
N GLY A 264 20.98 -30.79 -17.59
CA GLY A 264 20.82 -29.41 -18.03
C GLY A 264 19.71 -29.18 -19.05
N GLU A 265 19.28 -30.19 -19.82
CA GLU A 265 18.23 -30.07 -20.83
C GLU A 265 16.85 -29.91 -20.16
N ASP A 266 16.58 -30.75 -19.15
CA ASP A 266 15.34 -30.67 -18.38
C ASP A 266 15.27 -29.37 -17.56
N VAL A 267 16.39 -28.88 -17.03
CA VAL A 267 16.47 -27.58 -16.32
C VAL A 267 16.28 -26.40 -17.27
N ALA A 268 16.72 -26.50 -18.52
CA ALA A 268 16.54 -25.44 -19.51
C ALA A 268 15.05 -25.18 -19.80
N SER A 269 14.22 -26.24 -19.71
CA SER A 269 12.78 -26.21 -19.93
C SER A 269 11.93 -26.37 -18.65
N CYS A 270 12.57 -26.49 -17.49
CA CYS A 270 11.95 -26.80 -16.19
C CYS A 270 10.99 -28.01 -16.25
N LYS A 271 11.38 -29.03 -17.01
CA LYS A 271 10.57 -30.22 -17.27
C LYS A 271 10.62 -31.20 -16.09
N ALA A 272 9.50 -31.87 -15.83
CA ALA A 272 9.37 -32.87 -14.78
C ALA A 272 9.91 -34.23 -15.25
N SER A 273 11.23 -34.31 -15.42
CA SER A 273 11.98 -35.51 -15.82
C SER A 273 13.30 -35.50 -15.06
N GLY A 274 13.69 -36.64 -14.48
CA GLY A 274 14.87 -36.75 -13.63
C GLY A 274 15.02 -38.13 -13.02
N TRP A 275 16.11 -38.33 -12.27
CA TRP A 275 16.49 -39.64 -11.72
C TRP A 275 16.10 -39.82 -10.25
N ILE A 276 16.17 -38.74 -9.47
CA ILE A 276 15.69 -38.73 -8.09
C ILE A 276 14.78 -37.55 -7.85
N ASN A 277 13.77 -37.72 -7.00
CA ASN A 277 12.90 -36.66 -6.56
C ASN A 277 12.61 -36.75 -5.06
N THR A 278 11.95 -35.74 -4.52
CA THR A 278 11.43 -35.76 -3.15
C THR A 278 9.99 -36.29 -3.14
N PRO A 279 9.54 -36.98 -2.09
CA PRO A 279 8.13 -37.34 -1.92
C PRO A 279 7.22 -36.10 -2.03
N SER A 280 6.04 -36.28 -2.62
CA SER A 280 5.14 -35.15 -2.94
C SER A 280 4.74 -34.33 -1.70
N ASN A 281 4.67 -33.00 -1.88
CA ASN A 281 4.16 -32.01 -0.93
C ASN A 281 4.92 -31.81 0.41
N VAL A 282 6.06 -32.47 0.64
CA VAL A 282 6.78 -32.33 1.92
C VAL A 282 7.71 -31.11 1.94
N CYS A 283 8.20 -30.69 0.77
CA CYS A 283 9.40 -29.85 0.67
C CYS A 283 9.18 -28.34 0.46
N GLY A 284 7.95 -27.86 0.57
CA GLY A 284 7.63 -26.41 0.52
C GLY A 284 8.41 -25.62 -0.54
N ALA A 285 9.05 -24.52 -0.11
CA ALA A 285 9.79 -23.59 -0.97
C ALA A 285 11.30 -23.87 -1.07
N SER A 286 11.85 -24.84 -0.32
CA SER A 286 13.30 -25.12 -0.25
C SER A 286 13.56 -26.62 -0.10
N PRO A 287 14.58 -27.19 -0.77
CA PRO A 287 14.89 -28.62 -0.64
C PRO A 287 15.34 -29.02 0.79
N GLU A 288 15.66 -28.05 1.65
CA GLU A 288 16.00 -28.29 3.07
C GLU A 288 14.83 -28.83 3.88
N ALA A 289 13.60 -28.54 3.49
CA ALA A 289 12.42 -29.07 4.15
C ALA A 289 12.22 -30.58 3.93
N CYS A 290 12.99 -31.21 3.03
CA CYS A 290 12.83 -32.62 2.66
C CYS A 290 13.51 -33.62 3.58
N ASP A 291 14.31 -33.17 4.56
CA ASP A 291 15.04 -34.01 5.52
C ASP A 291 15.78 -35.20 4.87
N GLY A 292 16.35 -34.99 3.68
CA GLY A 292 17.11 -36.01 2.96
C GLY A 292 16.30 -37.19 2.41
N ARG A 293 14.96 -37.12 2.35
CA ARG A 293 14.14 -38.18 1.75
C ARG A 293 14.09 -38.05 0.24
N TRP A 294 14.73 -38.99 -0.45
CA TRP A 294 14.76 -39.07 -1.91
C TRP A 294 14.10 -40.36 -2.39
N GLN A 295 13.36 -40.28 -3.50
CA GLN A 295 12.85 -41.41 -4.23
C GLN A 295 13.54 -41.49 -5.59
N GLU A 296 13.80 -42.70 -6.06
CA GLU A 296 14.49 -42.98 -7.30
C GLU A 296 13.52 -43.48 -8.37
N ASN A 297 13.72 -43.04 -9.61
CA ASN A 297 13.02 -43.56 -10.77
C ASN A 297 13.63 -44.90 -11.19
N THR A 298 13.33 -45.96 -10.44
CA THR A 298 13.97 -47.27 -10.62
C THR A 298 13.07 -48.32 -11.25
N GLY A 299 11.91 -47.92 -11.77
CA GLY A 299 10.97 -48.82 -12.43
C GLY A 299 10.35 -49.86 -11.51
N CYS A 300 10.12 -49.54 -10.23
CA CYS A 300 9.24 -50.35 -9.39
C CYS A 300 7.77 -50.18 -9.85
N ASP A 301 6.88 -51.06 -9.38
CA ASP A 301 5.47 -51.11 -9.80
C ASP A 301 4.68 -49.78 -9.64
N SER A 302 5.21 -48.83 -8.85
CA SER A 302 4.90 -47.40 -8.90
C SER A 302 6.19 -46.64 -9.23
N ASP A 303 6.17 -45.75 -10.23
CA ASP A 303 7.31 -45.12 -10.92
C ASP A 303 8.45 -44.52 -10.06
N TRP A 304 8.28 -44.38 -8.73
CA TRP A 304 9.27 -43.87 -7.79
C TRP A 304 9.35 -44.75 -6.53
N CYS A 305 10.57 -45.06 -6.08
CA CYS A 305 10.81 -45.92 -4.92
C CYS A 305 11.75 -45.23 -3.95
N ASP A 306 11.56 -45.40 -2.64
CA ASP A 306 12.45 -44.77 -1.66
C ASP A 306 13.91 -45.18 -1.88
N ALA A 307 14.82 -44.19 -1.90
CA ALA A 307 16.24 -44.44 -2.01
C ALA A 307 16.73 -45.14 -0.72
N PRO A 308 17.56 -46.19 -0.82
CA PRO A 308 18.16 -46.81 0.35
C PRO A 308 19.11 -45.80 1.02
N GLY A 309 18.68 -45.28 2.17
CA GLY A 309 19.46 -44.34 3.00
C GLY A 309 20.70 -44.95 3.63
#